data_AF-A0A4Y2AAS5-F1
#
_entry.id   AF-A0A4Y2AAS5-F1
#
_cell.length_a   1.000
_cell.length_b   1.000
_cell.length_c   1.000
_cell.angle_alpha   90.00
_cell.angle_beta   90.00
_cell.angle_gamma   90.00
#
_symmetry.space_group_name_H-M   'P 1'
#
loop_
_entity.id
_entity.type
_entity.pdbx_description
1 polymer ?
#
loop_
_entity_poly.entity_id
_entity_poly.type
_entity_poly.pdbx_seq_one_letter_code
_entity_poly.pdbx_strand_id
1 'polypeptide(L)'
;MVVLRLYGLIIYYLKYRNHIIVGDFHSRHPALGAQNASTNGELFLDWIIENNLNIINTRIPTHFTDASTSLLDLAITSPDIFPYITLQVHSDPMESDHFPL
;
A
#
# COMPACT_ATOMS: atom_id res chain seq x y z
N MET A 1 21.54 -15.05 -4.31
CA MET A 1 20.07 -15.07 -4.44
C MET A 1 19.56 -16.05 -3.41
N VAL A 2 18.96 -15.57 -2.32
CA VAL A 2 18.41 -16.42 -1.26
C VAL A 2 16.93 -16.07 -1.16
N VAL A 3 16.08 -17.05 -1.44
CA VAL A 3 14.62 -16.94 -1.39
C VAL A 3 14.18 -17.62 -0.11
N LEU A 4 13.59 -16.88 0.82
CA LEU A 4 12.87 -17.44 1.96
C LEU A 4 11.38 -17.16 1.74
N ARG A 5 10.62 -18.24 1.50
CA ARG A 5 9.16 -18.18 1.40
C ARG A 5 8.56 -18.22 2.80
N LEU A 6 7.84 -17.17 3.18
CA LEU A 6 6.87 -17.22 4.26
C LEU A 6 5.55 -16.63 3.71
N TYR A 7 4.54 -17.50 3.59
CA TYR A 7 3.11 -17.18 3.51
C TYR A 7 2.66 -16.10 2.49
N GLY A 8 2.99 -16.27 1.21
CA GLY A 8 2.27 -15.59 0.11
C GLY A 8 2.48 -14.08 -0.03
N LEU A 9 3.19 -13.43 0.90
CA LEU A 9 3.64 -12.06 0.76
C LEU A 9 5.08 -12.08 0.19
N ILE A 10 5.26 -11.60 -1.04
CA ILE A 10 6.62 -11.42 -1.58
C ILE A 10 7.25 -10.23 -0.85
N ILE A 11 7.90 -10.48 0.29
CA ILE A 11 8.74 -9.48 0.95
C ILE A 11 10.08 -9.47 0.19
N TYR A 12 10.21 -8.54 -0.75
CA TYR A 12 11.52 -8.21 -1.31
C TYR A 12 12.37 -7.56 -0.22
N TYR A 13 13.57 -8.08 0.02
CA TYR A 13 14.59 -7.29 0.71
C TYR A 13 14.86 -6.03 -0.12
N LEU A 14 14.64 -4.87 0.46
CA LEU A 14 14.72 -3.57 -0.22
C LEU A 14 16.17 -3.26 -0.57
N LYS A 15 16.59 -3.73 -1.75
CA LYS A 15 17.97 -3.61 -2.25
C LYS A 15 18.37 -2.18 -2.60
N TYR A 16 17.38 -1.34 -2.92
CA TYR A 16 17.60 0.02 -3.39
C TYR A 16 17.35 1.02 -2.27
N ARG A 17 18.27 1.98 -2.12
CA ARG A 17 18.14 3.07 -1.15
C ARG A 17 16.86 3.90 -1.39
N ASN A 18 16.61 4.23 -2.66
CA ASN A 18 15.43 4.96 -3.10
C ASN A 18 14.51 3.99 -3.83
N HIS A 19 13.30 3.79 -3.31
CA HIS A 19 12.32 2.90 -3.91
C HIS A 19 10.89 3.29 -3.50
N ILE A 20 9.95 2.93 -4.37
CA ILE A 20 8.51 3.00 -4.13
C ILE A 20 7.98 1.57 -4.27
N ILE A 21 7.08 1.18 -3.39
CA ILE A 21 6.34 -0.08 -3.46
C ILE A 21 4.87 0.29 -3.62
N VAL A 22 4.25 -0.18 -4.68
CA VAL A 22 2.84 0.05 -4.98
C VAL A 22 2.19 -1.29 -5.28
N GLY A 23 0.98 -1.50 -4.81
CA GLY A 23 0.20 -2.68 -5.15
C GLY A 23 -1.01 -2.85 -4.28
N ASP A 24 -1.69 -3.97 -4.48
CA ASP A 24 -2.84 -4.39 -3.71
C ASP A 24 -2.39 -5.18 -2.47
N PHE A 25 -2.61 -4.62 -1.28
CA PHE A 25 -2.17 -5.21 -0.01
C PHE A 25 -3.29 -5.87 0.78
N HIS A 26 -4.55 -5.54 0.47
CA HIS A 26 -5.71 -5.90 1.29
C HIS A 26 -5.55 -5.54 2.79
N SER A 27 -4.68 -4.59 3.12
CA SER A 27 -4.36 -4.14 4.47
C SER A 27 -5.19 -2.93 4.85
N ARG A 28 -6.03 -3.05 5.88
CA ARG A 28 -6.90 -1.97 6.36
C ARG A 28 -6.46 -1.51 7.74
N HIS A 29 -6.19 -0.22 7.88
CA HIS A 29 -5.96 0.45 9.16
C HIS A 29 -6.20 1.97 9.03
N PRO A 30 -6.68 2.67 10.08
CA PRO A 30 -6.85 4.14 10.05
C PRO A 30 -5.59 4.93 9.66
N ALA A 31 -4.41 4.46 10.06
CA ALA A 31 -3.13 5.06 9.65
C ALA A 31 -2.81 4.88 8.16
N LEU A 32 -3.39 3.88 7.50
CA LEU A 32 -3.30 3.67 6.04
C LEU A 32 -4.42 4.42 5.28
N GLY A 33 -5.34 5.08 5.99
CA GLY A 33 -6.47 5.82 5.42
C GLY A 33 -7.80 5.06 5.39
N ALA A 34 -7.85 3.81 5.87
CA ALA A 34 -9.09 3.02 5.95
C ALA A 34 -9.96 3.42 7.16
N GLN A 35 -11.25 3.07 7.16
CA GLN A 35 -12.14 3.39 8.29
C GLN A 35 -11.94 2.47 9.51
N ASN A 36 -11.49 1.23 9.27
CA ASN A 36 -11.32 0.21 10.29
C ASN A 36 -9.95 -0.47 10.18
N ALA A 37 -9.52 -1.06 11.29
CA ALA A 37 -8.33 -1.87 11.37
C ALA A 37 -8.65 -3.35 11.09
N SER A 38 -7.68 -4.02 10.46
CA SER A 38 -7.64 -5.46 10.24
C SER A 38 -6.33 -6.00 10.81
N THR A 39 -6.28 -7.27 11.22
CA THR A 39 -5.05 -7.88 11.74
C THR A 39 -3.88 -7.76 10.77
N ASN A 40 -4.13 -7.94 9.46
CA ASN A 40 -3.10 -7.74 8.43
C ASN A 40 -2.64 -6.28 8.33
N GLY A 41 -3.54 -5.32 8.56
CA GLY A 41 -3.21 -3.90 8.58
C GLY A 41 -2.29 -3.51 9.74
N GLU A 42 -2.49 -4.09 10.93
CA GLU A 42 -1.58 -3.91 12.08
C GLU A 42 -0.18 -4.44 11.76
N LEU A 43 -0.09 -5.70 11.32
CA LEU A 43 1.19 -6.32 10.95
C LEU A 43 1.92 -5.57 9.84
N PHE A 44 1.17 -5.05 8.87
CA PHE A 44 1.73 -4.27 7.77
C PHE A 44 2.29 -2.93 8.24
N LEU A 45 1.65 -2.28 9.22
CA LEU A 45 2.17 -1.05 9.80
C LEU A 45 3.41 -1.28 10.64
N ASP A 46 3.43 -2.34 11.45
CA ASP A 46 4.63 -2.73 12.19
C ASP A 46 5.80 -2.94 11.22
N TRP A 47 5.57 -3.64 10.11
CA TRP A 47 6.58 -3.83 9.07
C TRP A 47 7.04 -2.51 8.42
N ILE A 48 6.13 -1.58 8.12
CA ILE A 48 6.48 -0.24 7.60
C ILE A 48 7.41 0.50 8.58
N ILE A 49 7.07 0.47 9.87
CA ILE A 49 7.83 1.14 10.94
C ILE A 49 9.21 0.52 11.09
N GLU A 50 9.29 -0.81 11.18
CA GLU A 50 10.54 -1.56 11.31
C GLU A 50 11.50 -1.31 10.13
N ASN A 51 10.97 -1.06 8.94
CA ASN A 51 11.75 -0.81 7.72
C ASN A 51 11.95 0.68 7.41
N ASN A 52 11.51 1.58 8.29
CA ASN A 52 11.61 3.03 8.12
C ASN A 52 11.05 3.51 6.76
N LEU A 53 9.84 3.08 6.44
CA LEU A 53 9.13 3.47 5.22
C LEU A 53 8.05 4.51 5.51
N ASN A 54 7.69 5.29 4.51
CA ASN A 54 6.62 6.29 4.60
C ASN A 54 5.42 5.86 3.76
N ILE A 55 4.23 6.08 4.30
CA ILE A 55 2.96 5.89 3.60
C ILE A 55 2.67 7.15 2.78
N ILE A 56 2.47 6.99 1.47
CA ILE A 56 2.09 8.09 0.55
C ILE A 56 0.64 7.97 0.06
N ASN A 57 -0.13 7.04 0.64
CA ASN A 57 -1.53 6.86 0.30
C ASN A 57 -2.38 8.12 0.48
N THR A 58 -3.32 8.28 -0.44
CA THR A 58 -4.47 9.16 -0.22
C THR A 58 -5.53 8.41 0.60
N ARG A 59 -6.52 9.14 1.15
CA ARG A 59 -7.71 8.53 1.78
C ARG A 59 -8.82 8.23 0.77
N ILE A 60 -8.50 8.25 -0.52
CA ILE A 60 -9.46 8.00 -1.61
C ILE A 60 -9.56 6.48 -1.79
N PRO A 61 -10.78 5.90 -1.85
CA PRO A 61 -10.94 4.48 -2.15
C PRO A 61 -10.32 4.09 -3.48
N THR A 62 -9.70 2.92 -3.54
CA THR A 62 -9.00 2.40 -4.73
C THR A 62 -9.68 1.17 -5.32
N HIS A 63 -10.68 0.63 -4.64
CA HIS A 63 -11.44 -0.53 -5.08
C HIS A 63 -12.93 -0.28 -4.80
N PHE A 64 -13.79 -0.77 -5.68
CA PHE A 64 -15.24 -0.70 -5.50
C PHE A 64 -15.91 -2.01 -5.89
N THR A 65 -17.04 -2.24 -5.22
CA THR A 65 -17.98 -3.32 -5.50
C THR A 65 -19.35 -2.69 -5.73
N ASP A 66 -20.33 -3.48 -6.14
CA ASP A 66 -21.72 -3.02 -6.27
C ASP A 66 -22.29 -2.43 -4.96
N ALA A 67 -21.73 -2.81 -3.80
CA ALA A 67 -22.25 -2.45 -2.48
C ALA A 67 -21.41 -1.43 -1.71
N SER A 68 -20.10 -1.31 -2.01
CA SER A 68 -19.18 -0.55 -1.17
C SER A 68 -17.86 -0.20 -1.87
N THR A 69 -17.17 0.80 -1.33
CA THR A 69 -15.81 1.18 -1.73
C THR A 69 -14.81 0.88 -0.61
N SER A 70 -13.59 0.50 -0.98
CA SER A 70 -12.50 0.21 -0.05
C SER A 70 -11.17 0.77 -0.54
N LEU A 71 -10.28 1.07 0.40
CA LEU A 71 -8.89 1.41 0.13
C LEU A 71 -8.06 0.14 0.37
N LEU A 72 -7.63 -0.50 -0.71
CA LEU A 72 -6.89 -1.78 -0.68
C LEU A 72 -5.50 -1.65 -1.31
N ASP A 73 -5.38 -0.77 -2.29
CA ASP A 73 -4.12 -0.46 -2.96
C ASP A 73 -3.35 0.58 -2.16
N LEU A 74 -2.09 0.26 -1.86
CA LEU A 74 -1.21 1.12 -1.10
C LEU A 74 0.04 1.47 -1.90
N ALA A 75 0.60 2.63 -1.59
CA ALA A 75 1.88 3.10 -2.05
C ALA A 75 2.69 3.54 -0.83
N ILE A 76 3.89 2.98 -0.71
CA ILE A 76 4.85 3.30 0.34
C ILE A 76 6.22 3.56 -0.27
N THR A 77 7.04 4.31 0.43
CA THR A 77 8.32 4.78 -0.12
C THR A 77 9.41 4.85 0.93
N SER A 78 10.64 4.69 0.47
CA SER A 78 11.84 5.12 1.21
C SER A 78 11.77 6.61 1.60
N PRO A 79 12.35 7.03 2.73
CA PRO A 79 12.27 8.42 3.22
C PRO A 79 12.89 9.46 2.30
N ASP A 80 13.99 9.12 1.64
CA ASP A 80 14.77 10.07 0.85
C ASP A 80 13.99 10.65 -0.35
N ILE A 81 12.98 9.92 -0.84
CA ILE A 81 12.16 10.35 -1.98
C ILE A 81 10.74 10.79 -1.59
N PHE A 82 10.34 10.59 -0.33
CA PHE A 82 9.00 10.95 0.18
C PHE A 82 8.62 12.42 -0.11
N PRO A 83 9.49 13.42 0.09
CA PRO A 83 9.13 14.83 -0.15
C PRO A 83 8.91 15.19 -1.62
N TYR A 84 9.31 14.32 -2.55
CA TYR A 84 9.30 14.57 -4.00
C TYR A 84 8.22 13.79 -4.74
N ILE A 85 7.38 13.04 -4.03
CA ILE A 85 6.35 12.19 -4.61
C ILE A 85 4.97 12.72 -4.21
N THR A 86 4.02 12.63 -5.16
CA THR A 86 2.60 12.81 -4.90
C THR A 86 1.86 11.65 -5.53
N LEU A 87 0.97 11.02 -4.77
CA LEU A 87 0.10 9.95 -5.25
C LEU A 87 -1.26 10.53 -5.66
N GLN A 88 -1.84 10.04 -6.76
CA GLN A 88 -3.18 10.40 -7.18
C GLN A 88 -3.94 9.15 -7.58
N VAL A 89 -5.21 9.05 -7.21
CA VAL A 89 -6.08 7.98 -7.68
C VAL A 89 -6.74 8.45 -8.97
N HIS A 90 -6.59 7.68 -10.05
CA HIS A 90 -7.25 7.98 -11.32
C HIS A 90 -8.76 7.80 -11.18
N SER A 91 -9.56 8.70 -11.76
CA SER A 91 -11.02 8.67 -11.60
C SER A 91 -11.73 7.64 -12.48
N ASP A 92 -11.08 7.19 -13.54
CA ASP A 92 -11.57 6.13 -14.43
C ASP A 92 -10.92 4.80 -14.03
N PRO A 93 -11.70 3.77 -13.66
CA PRO A 93 -11.19 2.46 -13.29
C PRO A 93 -10.77 1.59 -14.49
N MET A 94 -10.95 2.06 -15.73
CA MET A 94 -10.48 1.37 -16.95
C MET A 94 -10.99 -0.08 -17.06
N GLU A 95 -12.30 -0.26 -16.85
CA GLU A 95 -12.99 -1.57 -16.87
C GLU A 95 -12.54 -2.56 -15.77
N SER A 96 -11.82 -2.08 -14.75
CA SER A 96 -11.48 -2.81 -13.53
C SER A 96 -12.45 -2.47 -12.38
N ASP A 97 -12.44 -3.28 -11.33
CA ASP A 97 -12.99 -2.95 -10.01
C ASP A 97 -12.01 -2.15 -9.14
N HIS A 98 -10.78 -1.94 -9.62
CA HIS A 98 -9.77 -1.08 -9.01
C HIS A 98 -9.55 0.23 -9.80
N PHE A 99 -9.38 1.33 -9.08
CA PHE A 99 -8.91 2.60 -9.61
C PHE A 99 -7.38 2.62 -9.64
N PRO A 100 -6.75 2.96 -10.78
CA PRO A 100 -5.30 3.12 -10.88
C PRO A 100 -4.73 4.15 -9.89
N LEU A 101 -3.54 3.84 -9.36
CA LEU A 101 -2.72 4.71 -8.49
C LEU A 101 -1.60 5.42 -9.25
#